data_AF-A0A962QLQ0-F1
#
_entry.id   AF-A0A962QLQ0-F1
#
_cell.length_a   1.000
_cell.length_b   1.000
_cell.length_c   1.000
_cell.angle_alpha   90.00
_cell.angle_beta   90.00
_cell.angle_gamma   90.00
#
_symmetry.space_group_name_H-M   'P 1'
#
loop_
_entity.id
_entity.type
_entity.pdbx_description
1 polymer ?
#
loop_
_entity_poly.entity_id
_entity_poly.type
_entity_poly.pdbx_seq_one_letter_code
_entity_poly.pdbx_strand_id
1 'polypeptide(L)'
;MPNPFAWLDHWRRRRILAKYPIGDTEWHAAARRIDALHGLSPDDLARLRDLAALFLRGKTINGAGGLQLDRQMRVEIAVQACLPILQLDIDWYDGWCEIIVYPETFRVRRRDSDDAGVVSEREDLLAGESWRRGPVVLSWHDVCHATPGENVVIHELAHKLDMLNGAANGMPPLHRGMSHQDWSATLGAAYAELRRHVALHLVTPIDAYAATNPGEFFAVASEYFFTDPLALLRSWPPVYRQLQLFYRQDPATRVRNGPQT
;
A
#
# COMPACT_ATOMS: atom_id res chain seq x y z
N MET A 1 23.74 -17.95 1.24
CA MET A 1 24.86 -17.73 0.29
C MET A 1 24.56 -16.46 -0.50
N PRO A 2 25.54 -15.57 -0.75
CA PRO A 2 25.30 -14.38 -1.56
C PRO A 2 24.85 -14.82 -2.97
N ASN A 3 23.79 -14.21 -3.49
CA ASN A 3 23.31 -14.50 -4.85
C ASN A 3 24.41 -14.12 -5.85
N PRO A 4 25.00 -15.08 -6.61
CA PRO A 4 26.10 -14.82 -7.53
C PRO A 4 25.73 -13.90 -8.70
N PHE A 5 24.44 -13.54 -8.85
CA PHE A 5 23.93 -12.61 -9.85
C PHE A 5 23.51 -11.25 -9.27
N ALA A 6 23.71 -11.00 -7.96
CA ALA A 6 23.36 -9.71 -7.34
C ALA A 6 24.03 -8.50 -8.02
N TRP A 7 25.23 -8.71 -8.57
CA TRP A 7 25.95 -7.68 -9.32
C TRP A 7 25.27 -7.33 -10.66
N LEU A 8 24.65 -8.30 -11.33
CA LEU A 8 23.90 -8.08 -12.59
C LEU A 8 22.61 -7.29 -12.31
N ASP A 9 21.91 -7.64 -11.23
CA ASP A 9 20.69 -6.93 -10.86
C ASP A 9 20.99 -5.48 -10.45
N HIS A 10 22.02 -5.27 -9.62
CA HIS A 10 22.48 -3.93 -9.26
C HIS A 10 22.94 -3.12 -10.49
N TRP A 11 23.66 -3.74 -11.43
CA TRP A 11 24.03 -3.11 -12.69
C TRP A 11 22.82 -2.73 -13.54
N ARG A 12 21.82 -3.62 -13.64
CA ARG A 12 20.58 -3.37 -14.38
C ARG A 12 19.78 -2.23 -13.77
N ARG A 13 19.61 -2.21 -12.45
CA ARG A 13 18.91 -1.14 -11.71
C ARG A 13 19.60 0.21 -11.95
N ARG A 14 20.93 0.28 -11.78
CA ARG A 14 21.71 1.51 -12.07
C ARG A 14 21.52 2.00 -13.51
N ARG A 15 21.49 1.09 -14.48
CA ARG A 15 21.27 1.45 -15.90
C ARG A 15 19.85 1.99 -16.14
N ILE A 16 18.84 1.43 -15.48
CA ILE A 16 17.46 1.94 -15.54
C ILE A 16 17.40 3.35 -14.98
N LEU A 17 17.95 3.57 -13.78
CA LEU A 17 17.95 4.88 -13.12
C LEU A 17 18.68 5.94 -13.95
N ALA A 18 19.81 5.58 -14.57
CA ALA A 18 20.54 6.49 -15.46
C ALA A 18 19.77 6.83 -16.75
N LYS A 19 18.96 5.91 -17.27
CA LYS A 19 18.26 6.07 -18.56
C LYS A 19 16.86 6.66 -18.42
N TYR A 20 16.18 6.38 -17.31
CA TYR A 20 14.78 6.75 -17.08
C TYR A 20 14.59 7.38 -15.69
N PRO A 21 15.32 8.45 -15.35
CA PRO A 21 15.08 9.14 -14.09
C PRO A 21 13.70 9.79 -14.09
N ILE A 22 13.06 9.84 -12.92
CA ILE A 22 11.96 10.79 -12.69
C ILE A 22 12.55 12.20 -12.82
N GLY A 23 11.89 13.11 -13.55
CA GLY A 23 12.40 14.49 -13.70
C GLY A 23 12.22 15.29 -12.42
N ASP A 24 13.03 16.33 -12.21
CA ASP A 24 12.92 17.16 -11.00
C ASP A 24 11.56 17.81 -10.88
N THR A 25 11.00 18.30 -11.98
CA THR A 25 9.67 18.93 -11.98
C THR A 25 8.60 17.97 -11.46
N GLU A 26 8.55 16.74 -11.99
CA GLU A 26 7.54 15.78 -11.57
C GLU A 26 7.76 15.31 -10.13
N TRP A 27 9.02 15.08 -9.76
CA TRP A 27 9.39 14.69 -8.40
C TRP A 27 8.96 15.73 -7.37
N HIS A 28 9.33 17.00 -7.56
CA HIS A 28 8.97 18.06 -6.60
C HIS A 28 7.47 18.32 -6.58
N ALA A 29 6.77 18.16 -7.72
CA ALA A 29 5.31 18.27 -7.75
C ALA A 29 4.63 17.16 -6.95
N ALA A 30 5.06 15.90 -7.11
CA ALA A 30 4.54 14.79 -6.33
C ALA A 30 4.88 14.93 -4.84
N ALA A 31 6.13 15.28 -4.51
CA ALA A 31 6.58 15.40 -3.13
C ALA A 31 5.88 16.51 -2.34
N ARG A 32 5.41 17.57 -3.01
CA ARG A 32 4.60 18.62 -2.38
C ARG A 32 3.14 18.24 -2.15
N ARG A 33 2.62 17.26 -2.88
CA ARG A 33 1.20 16.84 -2.80
C ARG A 33 0.98 15.68 -1.84
N ILE A 34 1.99 14.85 -1.64
CA ILE A 34 1.88 13.63 -0.85
C ILE A 34 2.38 13.94 0.57
N ASP A 35 1.45 14.30 1.46
CA ASP A 35 1.77 14.67 2.85
C ASP A 35 2.51 13.58 3.62
N ALA A 36 2.28 12.30 3.28
CA ALA A 36 2.97 11.16 3.87
C ALA A 36 4.50 11.14 3.65
N LEU A 37 5.03 12.02 2.78
CA LEU A 37 6.48 12.19 2.58
C LEU A 37 7.10 13.19 3.55
N HIS A 38 6.31 13.98 4.28
CA HIS A 38 6.83 14.95 5.23
C HIS A 38 7.68 14.28 6.33
N GLY A 39 8.82 14.90 6.65
CA GLY A 39 9.76 14.39 7.64
C GLY A 39 10.65 13.24 7.16
N LEU A 40 10.56 12.82 5.88
CA LEU A 40 11.58 11.95 5.29
C LEU A 40 12.92 12.68 5.18
N SER A 41 14.01 11.95 5.43
CA SER A 41 15.36 12.46 5.23
C SER A 41 15.66 12.68 3.73
N PRO A 42 16.63 13.55 3.38
CA PRO A 42 17.04 13.71 1.98
C PRO A 42 17.47 12.39 1.31
N ASP A 43 18.16 11.52 2.07
CA ASP A 43 18.58 10.21 1.58
C ASP A 43 17.39 9.27 1.33
N ASP A 44 16.41 9.28 2.23
CA ASP A 44 15.18 8.50 2.05
C ASP A 44 14.35 9.01 0.86
N LEU A 45 14.26 10.34 0.68
CA LEU A 45 13.61 10.95 -0.48
C LEU A 45 14.30 10.55 -1.79
N ALA A 46 15.64 10.58 -1.83
CA ALA A 46 16.40 10.13 -3.00
C ALA A 46 16.17 8.64 -3.29
N ARG A 47 16.20 7.79 -2.26
CA ARG A 47 15.90 6.34 -2.40
C ARG A 47 14.48 6.09 -2.86
N LEU A 48 13.50 6.83 -2.35
CA LEU A 48 12.11 6.72 -2.77
C LEU A 48 11.94 7.10 -4.24
N ARG A 49 12.63 8.14 -4.70
CA ARG A 49 12.65 8.55 -6.11
C ARG A 49 13.22 7.45 -7.01
N ASP A 50 14.31 6.82 -6.59
CA ASP A 50 14.90 5.69 -7.32
C ASP A 50 13.96 4.48 -7.36
N LEU A 51 13.33 4.13 -6.23
CA LEU A 51 12.33 3.06 -6.17
C LEU A 51 11.14 3.35 -7.10
N ALA A 52 10.61 4.58 -7.08
CA ALA A 52 9.52 4.97 -7.96
C ALA A 52 9.91 4.91 -9.45
N ALA A 53 11.15 5.28 -9.80
CA ALA A 53 11.65 5.14 -11.17
C ALA A 53 11.75 3.66 -11.60
N LEU A 54 12.23 2.78 -10.72
CA LEU A 54 12.26 1.34 -10.96
C LEU A 54 10.85 0.76 -11.09
N PHE A 55 9.91 1.20 -10.24
CA PHE A 55 8.51 0.80 -10.26
C PHE A 55 7.83 1.19 -11.58
N LEU A 56 8.00 2.43 -12.04
CA LEU A 56 7.49 2.90 -13.34
C LEU A 56 8.04 2.11 -14.53
N ARG A 57 9.23 1.50 -14.37
CA ARG A 57 9.81 0.64 -15.41
C ARG A 57 9.34 -0.80 -15.31
N GLY A 58 9.09 -1.28 -14.10
CA GLY A 58 8.69 -2.66 -13.82
C GLY A 58 7.19 -2.91 -13.90
N LYS A 59 6.37 -1.87 -13.78
CA LYS A 59 4.90 -1.93 -13.79
C LYS A 59 4.33 -1.15 -14.98
N THR A 60 3.26 -1.68 -15.55
CA THR A 60 2.42 -1.00 -16.54
C THR A 60 1.28 -0.31 -15.82
N ILE A 61 1.11 1.00 -16.04
CA ILE A 61 0.01 1.78 -15.48
C ILE A 61 -0.88 2.25 -16.64
N ASN A 62 -2.12 1.81 -16.68
CA ASN A 62 -3.03 2.09 -17.80
C ASN A 62 -4.25 2.88 -17.31
N GLY A 63 -4.62 3.90 -18.08
CA GLY A 63 -5.87 4.61 -17.87
C GLY A 63 -7.04 3.82 -18.46
N ALA A 64 -8.17 3.79 -17.77
CA ALA A 64 -9.41 3.17 -18.18
C ALA A 64 -10.58 4.16 -17.99
N GLY A 65 -11.75 3.83 -18.55
CA GLY A 65 -12.93 4.71 -18.45
C GLY A 65 -12.73 6.08 -19.12
N GLY A 66 -11.89 6.15 -20.17
CA GLY A 66 -11.57 7.39 -20.89
C GLY A 66 -10.47 8.24 -20.27
N LEU A 67 -9.97 7.89 -19.07
CA LEU A 67 -8.87 8.62 -18.42
C LEU A 67 -7.56 8.45 -19.21
N GLN A 68 -6.95 9.57 -19.59
CA GLN A 68 -5.61 9.59 -20.19
C GLN A 68 -4.57 9.89 -19.11
N LEU A 69 -3.74 8.91 -18.78
CA LEU A 69 -2.70 9.06 -17.76
C LEU A 69 -1.47 9.78 -18.31
N ASP A 70 -1.22 10.98 -17.82
CA ASP A 70 0.02 11.71 -18.10
C ASP A 70 1.21 11.18 -17.26
N ARG A 71 2.38 11.79 -17.45
CA ARG A 71 3.59 11.42 -16.73
C ARG A 71 3.51 11.76 -15.23
N GLN A 72 2.93 12.90 -14.89
CA GLN A 72 2.82 13.37 -13.51
C GLN A 72 1.95 12.41 -12.68
N MET A 73 0.80 12.01 -13.21
CA MET A 73 -0.12 11.07 -12.57
C MET A 73 0.57 9.74 -12.24
N ARG A 74 1.33 9.21 -13.21
CA ARG A 74 2.09 7.96 -13.03
C ARG A 74 3.15 8.09 -11.95
N VAL A 75 3.86 9.22 -11.91
CA VAL A 75 4.86 9.50 -10.87
C VAL A 75 4.19 9.57 -9.50
N GLU A 76 3.06 10.26 -9.35
CA GLU A 76 2.33 10.35 -8.08
C GLU A 76 1.90 8.96 -7.57
N ILE A 77 1.33 8.13 -8.44
CA ILE A 77 0.99 6.74 -8.09
C ILE A 77 2.24 5.95 -7.68
N ALA A 78 3.33 6.05 -8.44
CA ALA A 78 4.54 5.29 -8.17
C ALA A 78 5.20 5.69 -6.84
N VAL A 79 5.20 6.99 -6.50
CA VAL A 79 5.75 7.48 -5.23
C VAL A 79 4.93 6.98 -4.04
N GLN A 80 3.59 7.07 -4.11
CA GLN A 80 2.72 6.55 -3.07
C GLN A 80 2.86 5.03 -2.92
N ALA A 81 2.88 4.29 -4.04
CA ALA A 81 3.04 2.84 -4.05
C ALA A 81 4.39 2.39 -3.45
N CYS A 82 5.47 3.14 -3.69
CA CYS A 82 6.80 2.77 -3.21
C CYS A 82 7.06 3.17 -1.75
N LEU A 83 6.23 4.03 -1.14
CA LEU A 83 6.43 4.45 0.25
C LEU A 83 6.40 3.26 1.25
N PRO A 84 5.45 2.31 1.19
CA PRO A 84 5.46 1.12 2.04
C PRO A 84 6.73 0.28 1.93
N ILE A 85 7.29 0.14 0.73
CA ILE A 85 8.47 -0.70 0.46
C ILE A 85 9.80 0.06 0.52
N LEU A 86 9.81 1.31 0.96
CA LEU A 86 11.02 2.16 1.01
C LEU A 86 12.21 1.49 1.70
N GLN A 87 11.96 0.75 2.79
CA GLN A 87 12.97 0.03 3.56
C GLN A 87 12.93 -1.48 3.37
N LEU A 88 12.13 -1.96 2.40
CA LEU A 88 11.93 -3.37 2.07
C LEU A 88 12.55 -3.75 0.71
N ASP A 89 12.60 -2.79 -0.23
CA ASP A 89 13.04 -2.90 -1.63
C ASP A 89 11.94 -3.34 -2.62
N ILE A 90 12.19 -3.09 -3.92
CA ILE A 90 11.24 -3.26 -5.03
C ILE A 90 10.76 -4.71 -5.24
N ASP A 91 11.57 -5.67 -4.82
CA ASP A 91 11.30 -7.11 -4.98
C ASP A 91 10.06 -7.56 -4.16
N TRP A 92 9.65 -6.79 -3.15
CA TRP A 92 8.42 -7.04 -2.40
C TRP A 92 7.14 -6.84 -3.22
N TYR A 93 7.25 -6.21 -4.40
CA TYR A 93 6.15 -6.12 -5.36
C TYR A 93 6.33 -7.02 -6.58
N ASP A 94 7.16 -8.05 -6.50
CA ASP A 94 7.24 -9.06 -7.56
C ASP A 94 5.93 -9.87 -7.67
N GLY A 95 5.72 -10.50 -8.83
CA GLY A 95 4.58 -11.40 -9.05
C GLY A 95 3.32 -10.76 -9.63
N TRP A 96 3.30 -9.44 -9.84
CA TRP A 96 2.24 -8.71 -10.56
C TRP A 96 2.84 -7.54 -11.35
N CYS A 97 2.17 -7.05 -12.38
CA CYS A 97 2.76 -6.06 -13.29
C CYS A 97 1.83 -4.93 -13.73
N GLU A 98 0.53 -4.98 -13.45
CA GLU A 98 -0.42 -4.02 -14.03
C GLU A 98 -1.18 -3.22 -12.96
N ILE A 99 -1.33 -1.92 -13.21
CA ILE A 99 -2.21 -1.00 -12.49
C ILE A 99 -3.20 -0.42 -13.50
N ILE A 100 -4.48 -0.48 -13.19
CA ILE A 100 -5.55 0.11 -13.99
C ILE A 100 -6.14 1.28 -13.21
N VAL A 101 -6.13 2.46 -13.81
CA VAL A 101 -6.59 3.70 -13.18
C VAL A 101 -7.79 4.23 -13.93
N TYR A 102 -8.86 4.48 -13.21
CA TYR A 102 -10.12 5.02 -13.73
C TYR A 102 -10.35 6.41 -13.12
N PRO A 103 -11.22 7.25 -13.72
CA PRO A 103 -11.37 8.63 -13.27
C PRO A 103 -12.01 8.76 -11.87
N GLU A 104 -13.08 8.02 -11.61
CA GLU A 104 -13.94 8.14 -10.41
C GLU A 104 -14.02 6.82 -9.66
N THR A 105 -14.43 6.82 -8.39
CA THR A 105 -14.61 5.58 -7.62
C THR A 105 -15.71 4.71 -8.23
N PHE A 106 -15.38 3.48 -8.63
CA PHE A 106 -16.34 2.50 -9.13
C PHE A 106 -16.54 1.40 -8.09
N ARG A 107 -17.80 1.12 -7.77
CA ARG A 107 -18.18 -0.16 -7.17
C ARG A 107 -18.20 -1.20 -8.29
N VAL A 108 -17.21 -2.07 -8.35
CA VAL A 108 -17.18 -3.15 -9.34
C VAL A 108 -18.30 -4.13 -9.01
N ARG A 109 -19.42 -4.02 -9.73
CA ARG A 109 -20.35 -5.15 -9.89
C ARG A 109 -19.77 -6.08 -10.94
N ARG A 110 -19.01 -7.10 -10.52
CA ARG A 110 -18.66 -8.23 -11.39
C ARG A 110 -19.67 -9.34 -11.20
N ARG A 111 -20.30 -9.75 -12.30
CA ARG A 111 -21.03 -11.02 -12.39
C ARG A 111 -20.02 -12.10 -12.72
N ASP A 112 -19.84 -13.07 -11.83
CA ASP A 112 -19.30 -14.36 -12.23
C ASP A 112 -20.44 -15.19 -12.84
N SER A 113 -20.18 -15.79 -14.00
CA SER A 113 -21.00 -16.87 -14.54
C SER A 113 -20.26 -18.15 -14.21
N ASP A 114 -20.92 -19.07 -13.52
CA ASP A 114 -20.49 -20.45 -13.41
C ASP A 114 -20.76 -21.22 -14.71
N ASP A 115 -20.07 -22.37 -14.88
CA ASP A 115 -20.21 -23.28 -16.03
C ASP A 115 -21.62 -23.92 -16.17
N ALA A 116 -22.55 -23.57 -15.26
CA ALA A 116 -23.94 -23.98 -15.28
C ALA A 116 -24.92 -22.84 -15.66
N GLY A 117 -24.44 -21.62 -15.93
CA GLY A 117 -25.26 -20.49 -16.37
C GLY A 117 -26.22 -19.95 -15.31
N VAL A 118 -25.94 -20.16 -14.02
CA VAL A 118 -26.74 -19.65 -12.91
C VAL A 118 -26.12 -18.32 -12.45
N VAL A 119 -26.77 -17.21 -12.81
CA VAL A 119 -26.36 -15.88 -12.33
C VAL A 119 -26.75 -15.74 -10.86
N SER A 120 -25.82 -16.03 -9.96
CA SER A 120 -25.95 -15.70 -8.52
C SER A 120 -25.59 -14.23 -8.30
N GLU A 121 -26.58 -13.38 -8.01
CA GLU A 121 -26.34 -12.03 -7.49
C GLU A 121 -25.90 -12.12 -6.02
N ARG A 122 -24.57 -12.11 -5.81
CA ARG A 122 -23.97 -11.92 -4.49
C ARG A 122 -23.00 -10.74 -4.57
N GLU A 123 -23.21 -9.73 -3.73
CA GLU A 123 -22.23 -8.69 -3.42
C GLU A 123 -21.11 -9.32 -2.56
N ASP A 124 -20.38 -10.27 -3.13
CA ASP A 124 -19.28 -10.91 -2.42
C ASP A 124 -18.00 -10.12 -2.68
N LEU A 125 -17.45 -9.56 -1.60
CA LEU A 125 -16.04 -9.22 -1.45
C LEU A 125 -15.23 -10.42 -1.95
N LEU A 126 -14.62 -10.25 -3.12
CA LEU A 126 -14.11 -11.31 -3.97
C LEU A 126 -13.13 -12.22 -3.22
N ALA A 127 -13.46 -13.51 -3.20
CA ALA A 127 -12.72 -14.56 -2.52
C ALA A 127 -11.27 -14.71 -3.05
N GLY A 128 -10.30 -14.33 -2.21
CA GLY A 128 -8.99 -14.91 -1.87
C GLY A 128 -8.06 -15.64 -2.88
N GLU A 129 -8.55 -16.16 -4.01
CA GLU A 129 -7.75 -16.98 -4.94
C GLU A 129 -7.55 -16.32 -6.31
N SER A 130 -8.54 -15.62 -6.84
CA SER A 130 -8.52 -15.17 -8.25
C SER A 130 -7.70 -13.92 -8.56
N TRP A 131 -7.19 -13.18 -7.56
CA TRP A 131 -6.49 -11.90 -7.81
C TRP A 131 -5.09 -11.78 -7.22
N ARG A 132 -4.49 -12.88 -6.70
CA ARG A 132 -3.09 -12.84 -6.19
C ARG A 132 -2.10 -12.23 -7.19
N ARG A 133 -2.32 -12.45 -8.49
CA ARG A 133 -1.51 -11.88 -9.59
C ARG A 133 -2.25 -10.87 -10.46
N GLY A 134 -3.51 -10.56 -10.13
CA GLY A 134 -4.33 -9.66 -10.92
C GLY A 134 -3.88 -8.19 -10.80
N PRO A 135 -4.32 -7.32 -11.73
CA PRO A 135 -4.00 -5.90 -11.70
C PRO A 135 -4.44 -5.25 -10.39
N VAL A 136 -3.71 -4.22 -9.96
CA VAL A 136 -4.18 -3.26 -8.96
C VAL A 136 -5.14 -2.30 -9.66
N VAL A 137 -6.28 -1.99 -9.06
CA VAL A 137 -7.26 -1.05 -9.65
C VAL A 137 -7.39 0.16 -8.75
N LEU A 138 -7.27 1.36 -9.32
CA LEU A 138 -7.28 2.62 -8.59
C LEU A 138 -8.30 3.59 -9.18
N SER A 139 -8.88 4.42 -8.32
CA SER A 139 -9.63 5.62 -8.68
C SER A 139 -8.68 6.82 -8.64
N TRP A 140 -8.55 7.55 -9.75
CA TRP A 140 -7.71 8.75 -9.80
C TRP A 140 -8.20 9.84 -8.84
N HIS A 141 -9.52 9.98 -8.71
CA HIS A 141 -10.13 10.84 -7.69
C HIS A 141 -9.56 10.55 -6.30
N ASP A 142 -9.54 9.28 -5.89
CA ASP A 142 -9.10 8.87 -4.55
C ASP A 142 -7.58 8.93 -4.38
N VAL A 143 -6.82 8.76 -5.48
CA VAL A 143 -5.36 8.99 -5.49
C VAL A 143 -5.01 10.46 -5.21
N CYS A 144 -5.83 11.41 -5.69
CA CYS A 144 -5.59 12.85 -5.55
C CYS A 144 -6.10 13.44 -4.23
N HIS A 145 -7.18 12.87 -3.69
CA HIS A 145 -7.90 13.41 -2.54
C HIS A 145 -7.71 12.54 -1.30
N ALA A 146 -6.50 12.03 -1.10
CA ALA A 146 -6.15 11.33 0.12
C ALA A 146 -6.35 12.25 1.33
N THR A 147 -7.03 11.77 2.35
CA THR A 147 -7.21 12.46 3.63
C THR A 147 -6.43 11.72 4.73
N PRO A 148 -6.15 12.34 5.89
CA PRO A 148 -5.49 11.62 6.99
C PRO A 148 -6.27 10.35 7.39
N GLY A 149 -5.59 9.20 7.36
CA GLY A 149 -6.20 7.89 7.56
C GLY A 149 -6.62 7.15 6.29
N GLU A 150 -6.63 7.82 5.13
CA GLU A 150 -7.08 7.26 3.84
C GLU A 150 -5.98 7.39 2.77
N ASN A 151 -5.66 6.28 2.11
CA ASN A 151 -4.80 6.25 0.93
C ASN A 151 -5.02 4.96 0.14
N VAL A 152 -5.84 5.05 -0.92
CA VAL A 152 -6.19 3.89 -1.76
C VAL A 152 -4.96 3.21 -2.39
N VAL A 153 -3.89 3.96 -2.69
CA VAL A 153 -2.67 3.37 -3.25
C VAL A 153 -2.01 2.48 -2.20
N ILE A 154 -1.77 3.01 -0.99
CA ILE A 154 -1.18 2.26 0.12
C ILE A 154 -2.05 1.06 0.49
N HIS A 155 -3.37 1.22 0.50
CA HIS A 155 -4.35 0.15 0.75
C HIS A 155 -4.14 -1.05 -0.19
N GLU A 156 -4.26 -0.82 -1.50
CA GLU A 156 -4.13 -1.86 -2.51
C GLU A 156 -2.74 -2.50 -2.51
N LEU A 157 -1.70 -1.70 -2.27
CA LEU A 157 -0.34 -2.20 -2.20
C LEU A 157 -0.06 -2.98 -0.91
N ALA A 158 -0.71 -2.65 0.20
CA ALA A 158 -0.67 -3.46 1.42
C ALA A 158 -1.26 -4.85 1.17
N HIS A 159 -2.38 -4.96 0.43
CA HIS A 159 -2.89 -6.27 0.01
C HIS A 159 -1.89 -7.06 -0.84
N LYS A 160 -1.15 -6.40 -1.74
CA LYS A 160 -0.08 -7.08 -2.50
C LYS A 160 1.01 -7.65 -1.60
N LEU A 161 1.34 -6.98 -0.49
CA LEU A 161 2.28 -7.50 0.51
C LEU A 161 1.69 -8.67 1.30
N ASP A 162 0.43 -8.57 1.72
CA ASP A 162 -0.30 -9.61 2.46
C ASP A 162 -0.38 -10.92 1.66
N MET A 163 -0.62 -10.81 0.35
CA MET A 163 -0.77 -11.95 -0.56
C MET A 163 0.55 -12.68 -0.89
N LEU A 164 1.72 -12.20 -0.46
CA LEU A 164 3.01 -12.80 -0.81
C LEU A 164 3.20 -14.22 -0.25
N ASN A 165 2.53 -14.57 0.85
CA ASN A 165 2.59 -15.92 1.44
C ASN A 165 1.28 -16.72 1.28
N GLY A 166 0.28 -16.18 0.58
CA GLY A 166 -1.07 -16.69 0.80
C GLY A 166 -2.20 -15.87 0.19
N ALA A 167 -3.41 -16.23 0.60
CA ALA A 167 -4.56 -15.35 0.44
C ALA A 167 -4.45 -14.25 1.51
N ALA A 168 -4.98 -13.07 1.21
CA ALA A 168 -4.96 -11.96 2.16
C ALA A 168 -5.60 -12.40 3.49
N ASN A 169 -4.82 -12.33 4.57
CA ASN A 169 -5.23 -12.74 5.91
C ASN A 169 -4.74 -11.77 7.00
N GLY A 170 -4.20 -10.61 6.60
CA GLY A 170 -3.64 -9.60 7.48
C GLY A 170 -2.28 -9.96 8.07
N MET A 171 -1.56 -10.92 7.47
CA MET A 171 -0.24 -11.35 7.91
C MET A 171 0.67 -11.55 6.70
N PRO A 172 1.30 -10.47 6.19
CA PRO A 172 2.34 -10.59 5.17
C PRO A 172 3.51 -11.45 5.66
N PRO A 173 4.40 -11.91 4.76
CA PRO A 173 5.63 -12.60 5.17
C PRO A 173 6.44 -11.72 6.13
N LEU A 174 6.58 -12.17 7.39
CA LEU A 174 7.27 -11.39 8.41
C LEU A 174 8.79 -11.54 8.30
N HIS A 175 9.51 -10.51 8.73
CA HIS A 175 10.98 -10.54 8.73
C HIS A 175 11.53 -11.57 9.71
N ARG A 176 12.74 -12.05 9.44
CA ARG A 176 13.50 -12.81 10.43
C ARG A 176 13.64 -12.00 11.72
N GLY A 177 13.20 -12.59 12.83
CA GLY A 177 13.21 -11.94 14.16
C GLY A 177 11.85 -11.39 14.60
N MET A 178 10.85 -11.36 13.71
CA MET A 178 9.47 -11.09 14.09
C MET A 178 8.76 -12.39 14.48
N SER A 179 7.96 -12.33 15.54
CA SER A 179 7.15 -13.44 16.03
C SER A 179 5.79 -13.43 15.35
N HIS A 180 5.46 -14.52 14.65
CA HIS A 180 4.11 -14.71 14.08
C HIS A 180 3.05 -14.72 15.18
N GLN A 181 3.36 -15.30 16.34
CA GLN A 181 2.45 -15.34 17.48
C GLN A 181 2.17 -13.93 18.01
N ASP A 182 3.20 -13.09 18.17
CA ASP A 182 3.01 -11.72 18.66
C ASP A 182 2.25 -10.87 17.65
N TRP A 183 2.54 -11.03 16.36
CA TRP A 183 1.79 -10.38 15.28
C TRP A 183 0.31 -10.75 15.34
N SER A 184 -0.01 -12.04 15.27
CA SER A 184 -1.39 -12.53 15.24
C SER A 184 -2.15 -12.17 16.52
N ALA A 185 -1.51 -12.28 17.70
CA ALA A 185 -2.15 -11.89 18.96
C ALA A 185 -2.43 -10.38 19.01
N THR A 186 -1.48 -9.56 18.56
CA THR A 186 -1.59 -8.10 18.58
C THR A 186 -2.66 -7.58 17.61
N LEU A 187 -2.55 -7.94 16.33
CA LEU A 187 -3.50 -7.48 15.32
C LEU A 187 -4.87 -8.13 15.51
N GLY A 188 -4.91 -9.41 15.92
CA GLY A 188 -6.16 -10.11 16.21
C GLY A 188 -6.95 -9.49 17.35
N ALA A 189 -6.28 -9.05 18.42
CA ALA A 189 -6.94 -8.36 19.53
C ALA A 189 -7.52 -7.00 19.11
N ALA A 190 -6.77 -6.19 18.36
CA ALA A 190 -7.22 -4.91 17.85
C ALA A 190 -8.39 -5.05 16.85
N TYR A 191 -8.31 -6.04 15.95
CA TYR A 191 -9.40 -6.37 15.03
C TYR A 191 -10.67 -6.80 15.79
N ALA A 192 -10.56 -7.65 16.81
CA ALA A 192 -11.70 -8.07 17.62
C ALA A 192 -12.33 -6.89 18.38
N GLU A 193 -11.51 -5.98 18.91
CA GLU A 193 -11.96 -4.74 19.55
C GLU A 193 -12.71 -3.85 18.56
N LEU A 194 -12.15 -3.61 17.37
CA LEU A 194 -12.79 -2.82 16.32
C LEU A 194 -14.15 -3.39 15.93
N ARG A 195 -14.23 -4.70 15.69
CA ARG A 195 -15.50 -5.38 15.39
C ARG A 195 -16.54 -5.17 16.48
N ARG A 196 -16.13 -5.21 17.76
CA ARG A 196 -17.02 -4.93 18.89
C ARG A 196 -17.51 -3.48 18.87
N HIS A 197 -16.65 -2.52 18.54
CA HIS A 197 -17.05 -1.11 18.43
C HIS A 197 -18.07 -0.92 17.31
N VAL A 198 -17.82 -1.49 16.13
CA VAL A 198 -18.76 -1.44 14.99
C VAL A 198 -20.11 -2.08 15.37
N ALA A 199 -20.11 -3.26 15.99
CA ALA A 199 -21.33 -3.96 16.39
C ALA A 199 -22.17 -3.20 17.43
N LEU A 200 -21.52 -2.36 18.25
CA LEU A 200 -22.17 -1.52 19.25
C LEU A 200 -22.42 -0.08 18.77
N HIS A 201 -22.17 0.21 17.49
CA HIS A 201 -22.26 1.56 16.90
C HIS A 201 -21.46 2.62 17.68
N LEU A 202 -20.32 2.21 18.25
CA LEU A 202 -19.39 3.11 18.92
C LEU A 202 -18.48 3.79 17.90
N VAL A 203 -17.94 4.95 18.28
CA VAL A 203 -16.89 5.61 17.51
C VAL A 203 -15.69 4.67 17.37
N THR A 204 -15.24 4.47 16.13
CA THR A 204 -14.09 3.62 15.82
C THR A 204 -12.81 4.45 15.74
N PRO A 205 -11.67 3.90 16.17
CA PRO A 205 -10.38 4.61 16.13
C PRO A 205 -9.80 4.76 14.71
N ILE A 206 -10.21 3.88 13.81
CA ILE A 206 -9.91 3.90 12.37
C ILE A 206 -11.23 3.65 11.60
N ASP A 207 -11.20 3.74 10.27
CA ASP A 207 -12.35 3.43 9.42
C ASP A 207 -12.98 2.07 9.80
N ALA A 208 -14.31 2.05 9.96
CA ALA A 208 -15.08 0.85 10.31
C ALA A 208 -14.98 -0.26 9.24
N TYR A 209 -14.63 0.07 8.00
CA TYR A 209 -14.39 -0.87 6.92
C TYR A 209 -13.29 -1.89 7.27
N ALA A 210 -12.31 -1.50 8.08
CA ALA A 210 -11.29 -2.41 8.62
C ALA A 210 -11.86 -3.57 9.46
N ALA A 211 -13.11 -3.49 9.93
CA ALA A 211 -13.77 -4.57 10.65
C ALA A 211 -14.25 -5.72 9.74
N THR A 212 -14.21 -5.54 8.42
CA THR A 212 -14.71 -6.50 7.42
C THR A 212 -14.01 -7.85 7.50
N ASN A 213 -12.68 -7.87 7.41
CA ASN A 213 -11.86 -9.07 7.58
C ASN A 213 -10.43 -8.67 8.02
N PRO A 214 -9.57 -9.60 8.47
CA PRO A 214 -8.20 -9.29 8.89
C PRO A 214 -7.30 -8.68 7.80
N GLY A 215 -7.52 -9.02 6.53
CA GLY A 215 -6.79 -8.42 5.41
C GLY A 215 -7.11 -6.93 5.25
N GLU A 216 -8.39 -6.57 5.32
CA GLU A 216 -8.85 -5.17 5.32
C GLU A 216 -8.33 -4.41 6.54
N PHE A 217 -8.34 -5.07 7.71
CA PHE A 217 -7.75 -4.49 8.91
C PHE A 217 -6.28 -4.12 8.71
N PHE A 218 -5.49 -5.01 8.09
CA PHE A 218 -4.09 -4.75 7.80
C PHE A 218 -3.92 -3.63 6.76
N ALA A 219 -4.71 -3.62 5.69
CA ALA A 219 -4.64 -2.58 4.66
C ALA A 219 -4.97 -1.20 5.22
N VAL A 220 -6.11 -1.05 5.93
CA VAL A 220 -6.49 0.22 6.58
C VAL A 220 -5.50 0.62 7.67
N ALA A 221 -5.05 -0.31 8.52
CA ALA A 221 -4.02 0.02 9.51
C ALA A 221 -2.72 0.51 8.84
N SER A 222 -2.40 0.03 7.65
CA SER A 222 -1.25 0.48 6.86
C SER A 222 -1.46 1.88 6.28
N GLU A 223 -2.67 2.22 5.84
CA GLU A 223 -3.03 3.60 5.44
C GLU A 223 -2.76 4.55 6.61
N TYR A 224 -3.38 4.31 7.76
CA TYR A 224 -3.18 5.12 8.96
C TYR A 224 -1.71 5.15 9.39
N PHE A 225 -0.98 4.04 9.29
CA PHE A 225 0.44 4.03 9.65
C PHE A 225 1.27 5.04 8.84
N PHE A 226 0.92 5.31 7.58
CA PHE A 226 1.64 6.27 6.74
C PHE A 226 1.00 7.66 6.70
N THR A 227 -0.33 7.79 6.83
CA THR A 227 -1.03 9.07 6.64
C THR A 227 -1.53 9.72 7.94
N ASP A 228 -1.83 8.94 8.98
CA ASP A 228 -2.13 9.44 10.34
C ASP A 228 -1.52 8.53 11.43
N PRO A 229 -0.17 8.47 11.50
CA PRO A 229 0.52 7.55 12.38
C PRO A 229 0.28 7.83 13.86
N LEU A 230 -0.02 9.08 14.22
CA LEU A 230 -0.26 9.47 15.60
C LEU A 230 -1.63 8.99 16.08
N ALA A 231 -2.65 8.99 15.22
CA ALA A 231 -3.93 8.37 15.55
C ALA A 231 -3.78 6.87 15.78
N LEU A 232 -3.09 6.14 14.89
CA LEU A 232 -2.88 4.71 15.06
C LEU A 232 -2.07 4.37 16.32
N LEU A 233 -0.98 5.11 16.56
CA LEU A 233 -0.13 4.93 17.75
C LEU A 233 -0.89 5.19 19.05
N ARG A 234 -1.79 6.18 19.07
CA ARG A 234 -2.61 6.49 20.26
C ARG A 234 -3.66 5.42 20.52
N SER A 235 -4.28 4.90 19.46
CA SER A 235 -5.35 3.91 19.56
C SER A 235 -4.84 2.51 19.85
N TRP A 236 -3.83 2.06 19.10
CA TRP A 236 -3.23 0.73 19.27
C TRP A 236 -1.69 0.78 19.18
N PRO A 237 -1.01 1.22 20.26
CA PRO A 237 0.45 1.25 20.29
C PRO A 237 1.13 -0.09 19.94
N PRO A 238 0.63 -1.26 20.38
CA PRO A 238 1.18 -2.54 19.96
C PRO A 238 1.08 -2.81 18.46
N VAL A 239 -0.05 -2.48 17.82
CA VAL A 239 -0.23 -2.63 16.36
C VAL A 239 0.75 -1.72 15.62
N TYR A 240 0.86 -0.45 16.04
CA TYR A 240 1.83 0.47 15.46
C TYR A 240 3.26 -0.09 15.51
N ARG A 241 3.68 -0.68 16.65
CA ARG A 241 5.01 -1.29 16.77
C ARG A 241 5.21 -2.49 15.85
N GLN A 242 4.19 -3.33 15.65
CA GLN A 242 4.28 -4.44 14.69
C GLN A 242 4.46 -3.92 13.26
N LEU A 243 3.68 -2.91 12.86
CA LEU A 243 3.82 -2.26 11.54
C LEU A 243 5.17 -1.56 11.38
N GLN A 244 5.67 -0.90 12.42
CA GLN A 244 7.01 -0.31 12.44
C GLN A 244 8.10 -1.36 12.21
N LEU A 245 8.01 -2.53 12.85
CA LEU A 245 8.94 -3.64 12.63
C LEU A 245 8.82 -4.22 11.21
N PHE A 246 7.60 -4.35 10.70
CA PHE A 246 7.34 -4.86 9.36
C PHE A 246 7.83 -3.91 8.27
N TYR A 247 7.37 -2.65 8.26
CA TYR A 247 7.75 -1.66 7.26
C TYR A 247 9.15 -1.10 7.47
N ARG A 248 9.74 -1.29 8.66
CA ARG A 248 11.05 -0.73 9.07
C ARG A 248 11.09 0.79 8.97
N GLN A 249 9.96 1.43 9.25
CA GLN A 249 9.77 2.87 9.19
C GLN A 249 9.11 3.35 10.47
N ASP A 250 9.28 4.63 10.81
CA ASP A 250 8.62 5.25 11.98
C ASP A 250 7.97 6.59 11.61
N PRO A 251 6.81 6.57 10.92
CA PRO A 251 6.15 7.80 10.48
C PRO A 251 5.70 8.70 11.65
N ALA A 252 5.33 8.14 12.81
CA ALA A 252 4.98 8.93 14.00
C ALA A 252 6.15 9.81 14.47
N THR A 253 7.37 9.25 14.50
CA THR A 253 8.57 10.02 14.83
C THR A 253 8.87 11.08 13.77
N ARG A 254 8.65 10.79 12.48
CA ARG A 254 8.80 11.79 11.40
C ARG A 254 7.84 12.97 11.58
N VAL A 255 6.56 12.69 11.85
CA VAL A 255 5.55 13.73 12.09
C VAL A 255 5.88 14.57 13.31
N ARG A 256 6.34 13.95 14.42
CA ARG A 256 6.72 14.69 15.65
C ARG A 256 7.94 15.58 15.49
N ASN A 257 8.88 15.17 14.63
CA ASN A 257 10.13 15.89 14.38
C ASN A 257 10.03 16.85 13.18
N GLY A 258 8.94 16.78 12.41
CA GLY A 258 8.66 17.70 11.32
C GLY A 258 8.38 19.11 11.84
N PRO A 259 8.53 20.14 10.99
CA PRO A 259 8.10 21.48 11.35
C PRO A 259 6.60 21.44 11.71
N GLN A 260 6.25 21.89 12.92
CA GLN A 260 4.86 22.13 13.29
C GLN A 260 4.36 23.26 12.39
N THR A 261 3.50 22.94 11.43
CA THR A 261 2.80 23.93 10.60
C THR A 261 1.85 24.76 11.44
#